data_AF-A0A1W6JZT6-F1
#
_entry.id   AF-A0A1W6JZT6-F1
#
_cell.length_a   1.000
_cell.length_b   1.000
_cell.length_c   1.000
_cell.angle_alpha   90.00
_cell.angle_beta   90.00
_cell.angle_gamma   90.00
#
_symmetry.space_group_name_H-M   'P 1'
#
loop_
_entity.id
_entity.type
_entity.pdbx_description
1 polymer ?
#
loop_
_entity_poly.entity_id
_entity_poly.type
_entity_poly.pdbx_seq_one_letter_code
_entity_poly.pdbx_strand_id
1 'polypeptide(L)'
;MYEIKVILEAIKDGAVNPGEAVIRTKIPRYEVLAIFHVLEGLGLITTIYSKGAHKVYKLTKKGEEVLDGIEKGYEIELVIKNHNENITDITQ
;
A
#
# COMPACT_ATOMS: atom_id res chain seq x y z
N MET A 1 -9.63 -2.54 10.90
CA MET A 1 -9.34 -3.33 9.66
C MET A 1 -10.14 -2.83 8.46
N TYR A 2 -11.18 -2.00 8.66
CA TYR A 2 -11.87 -1.28 7.60
C TYR A 2 -11.00 -0.16 6.98
N GLU A 3 -10.07 0.42 7.74
CA GLU A 3 -9.33 1.61 7.29
C GLU A 3 -8.36 1.31 6.14
N ILE A 4 -7.69 0.15 6.14
CA ILE A 4 -6.78 -0.24 5.06
C ILE A 4 -7.53 -0.39 3.74
N LYS A 5 -8.67 -1.10 3.75
CA LYS A 5 -9.51 -1.27 2.58
C LYS A 5 -9.98 0.09 2.05
N VAL A 6 -10.54 0.93 2.93
CA VAL A 6 -11.05 2.25 2.57
C VAL A 6 -9.96 3.15 1.98
N ILE A 7 -8.73 3.08 2.49
CA ILE A 7 -7.60 3.84 1.95
C ILE A 7 -7.14 3.27 0.60
N LEU A 8 -7.04 1.95 0.44
CA LEU A 8 -6.70 1.33 -0.85
C LEU A 8 -7.76 1.67 -1.91
N GLU A 9 -9.05 1.63 -1.58
CA GLU A 9 -10.16 2.08 -2.44
C GLU A 9 -10.01 3.55 -2.83
N ALA A 10 -9.68 4.43 -1.88
CA ALA A 10 -9.49 5.85 -2.15
C ALA A 10 -8.34 6.16 -3.14
N ILE A 11 -7.36 5.26 -3.26
CA ILE A 11 -6.21 5.33 -4.18
C ILE A 11 -6.51 4.62 -5.51
N LYS A 12 -7.46 3.68 -5.57
CA LYS A 12 -7.84 2.89 -6.75
C LYS A 12 -8.25 3.77 -7.93
N ASP A 13 -9.06 4.80 -7.67
CA ASP A 13 -9.67 5.67 -8.69
C ASP A 13 -8.73 6.73 -9.27
N GLY A 14 -7.44 6.70 -8.89
CA GLY A 14 -6.43 7.62 -9.41
C GLY A 14 -5.42 7.98 -8.36
N ALA A 15 -4.31 8.55 -8.82
CA ALA A 15 -3.23 8.91 -7.92
C ALA A 15 -3.67 10.01 -6.94
N VAL A 16 -3.38 9.84 -5.66
CA VAL A 16 -3.82 10.73 -4.58
C VAL A 16 -2.70 11.11 -3.65
N ASN A 17 -2.78 12.31 -3.09
CA ASN A 17 -1.97 12.69 -1.93
C ASN A 17 -2.71 12.35 -0.61
N PRO A 18 -2.00 12.26 0.54
CA PRO A 18 -2.64 11.97 1.83
C PRO A 18 -3.73 12.96 2.24
N GLY A 19 -3.62 14.24 1.83
CA GLY A 19 -4.63 15.25 2.13
C GLY A 19 -5.96 14.99 1.42
N GLU A 20 -5.90 14.60 0.14
CA GLU A 20 -7.07 14.18 -0.63
C GLU A 20 -7.70 12.91 -0.05
N ALA A 21 -6.88 11.94 0.37
CA ALA A 21 -7.37 10.74 1.04
C ALA A 21 -8.16 11.07 2.31
N VAL A 22 -7.69 12.00 3.15
CA VAL A 22 -8.45 12.50 4.33
C VAL A 22 -9.82 13.04 3.93
N ILE A 23 -9.90 13.83 2.84
CA ILE A 23 -11.16 14.42 2.38
C ILE A 23 -12.13 13.33 1.89
N ARG A 24 -11.62 12.33 1.15
CA ARG A 24 -12.40 11.23 0.56
C ARG A 24 -12.94 10.27 1.61
N THR A 25 -12.11 9.89 2.58
CA THR A 25 -12.41 8.82 3.54
C THR A 25 -12.98 9.33 4.87
N LYS A 26 -12.82 10.63 5.17
CA LYS A 26 -13.12 11.24 6.48
C LYS A 26 -12.31 10.65 7.65
N ILE A 27 -11.27 9.89 7.36
CA ILE A 27 -10.35 9.34 8.36
C ILE A 27 -9.44 10.46 8.90
N PRO A 28 -9.12 10.49 10.20
CA PRO A 28 -8.22 11.48 10.77
C PRO A 28 -6.86 11.53 10.07
N ARG A 29 -6.31 12.73 9.89
CA ARG A 29 -5.05 12.94 9.14
C ARG A 29 -3.89 12.09 9.65
N TYR A 30 -3.74 11.94 10.97
CA TYR A 30 -2.64 11.17 11.55
C TYR A 30 -2.73 9.68 11.18
N GLU A 31 -3.94 9.12 11.10
CA GLU A 31 -4.16 7.72 10.70
C GLU A 31 -3.89 7.55 9.21
N VAL A 32 -4.37 8.47 8.38
CA VAL A 32 -4.09 8.43 6.93
C VAL A 32 -2.58 8.45 6.67
N LEU A 33 -1.84 9.33 7.34
CA LEU A 33 -0.38 9.39 7.20
C LEU A 33 0.30 8.09 7.67
N ALA A 34 -0.14 7.52 8.79
CA ALA A 34 0.39 6.25 9.28
C ALA A 34 0.11 5.10 8.29
N ILE A 35 -1.11 5.02 7.77
CA ILE A 35 -1.51 3.99 6.80
C ILE A 35 -0.70 4.15 5.50
N PHE A 36 -0.57 5.37 4.96
CA PHE A 36 0.26 5.60 3.76
C PHE A 36 1.70 5.15 3.97
N HIS A 37 2.29 5.43 5.14
CA HIS A 37 3.64 5.00 5.44
C HIS A 37 3.77 3.48 5.48
N VAL A 38 2.83 2.78 6.11
CA VAL A 38 2.80 1.31 6.16
C VAL A 38 2.58 0.71 4.77
N LEU A 39 1.61 1.20 4.00
CA LEU A 39 1.32 0.70 2.65
C LEU A 39 2.50 0.91 1.69
N GLU A 40 3.20 2.05 1.79
CA GLU A 40 4.41 2.32 1.02
C GLU A 40 5.54 1.37 1.44
N GLY A 41 5.74 1.16 2.75
CA GLY A 41 6.73 0.21 3.27
C GLY A 41 6.47 -1.25 2.88
N LEU A 42 5.20 -1.64 2.73
CA LEU A 42 4.79 -2.96 2.23
C LEU A 42 4.80 -3.07 0.69
N GLY A 43 5.11 -1.98 -0.03
CA GLY A 43 5.11 -1.96 -1.49
C GLY A 43 3.73 -2.06 -2.14
N LEU A 44 2.66 -1.80 -1.39
CA LEU A 44 1.27 -1.81 -1.89
C LEU A 44 0.92 -0.51 -2.60
N ILE A 45 1.59 0.59 -2.25
CA ILE A 45 1.49 1.86 -2.95
C ILE A 45 2.88 2.37 -3.32
N THR A 46 2.95 3.23 -4.32
CA THR A 46 4.21 3.84 -4.76
C THR A 46 4.04 5.34 -5.02
N THR A 47 5.05 6.12 -4.66
CA THR A 47 5.11 7.55 -4.95
C THR A 47 5.35 7.77 -6.45
N ILE A 48 4.47 8.47 -7.14
CA ILE A 48 4.62 8.82 -8.57
C ILE A 48 5.07 10.26 -8.81
N TYR A 49 4.95 11.10 -7.80
CA TYR A 49 5.41 12.48 -7.82
C TYR A 49 5.83 12.91 -6.43
N SER A 50 6.94 13.65 -6.35
CA SER A 50 7.43 14.24 -5.12
C SER A 50 8.02 15.62 -5.40
N LYS A 51 7.53 16.64 -4.69
CA LYS A 51 8.12 17.99 -4.67
C LYS A 51 8.10 18.52 -3.24
N GLY A 52 9.25 18.47 -2.59
CA GLY A 52 9.36 18.79 -1.17
C GLY A 52 8.49 17.85 -0.33
N ALA A 53 7.60 18.42 0.50
CA ALA A 53 6.67 17.64 1.32
C ALA A 53 5.44 17.13 0.55
N HIS A 54 5.21 17.59 -0.68
CA HIS A 54 4.07 17.16 -1.48
C HIS A 54 4.38 15.85 -2.19
N LYS A 55 3.65 14.79 -1.84
CA LYS A 55 3.77 13.45 -2.46
C LYS A 55 2.42 12.98 -2.98
N VAL A 56 2.43 12.34 -4.15
CA VAL A 56 1.26 11.71 -4.78
C VAL A 56 1.55 10.24 -4.98
N TYR A 57 0.58 9.40 -4.64
CA TYR A 57 0.69 7.95 -4.57
C TYR A 57 -0.30 7.27 -5.50
N LYS A 58 0.05 6.09 -6.01
CA LYS A 58 -0.88 5.16 -6.68
C LYS A 58 -0.73 3.76 -6.12
N LEU A 59 -1.72 2.90 -6.36
CA LEU A 59 -1.58 1.45 -6.10
C LEU A 59 -0.47 0.86 -6.98
N THR A 60 0.29 -0.07 -6.41
CA THR A 60 1.09 -1.01 -7.22
C THR A 60 0.19 -2.15 -7.70
N LYS A 61 0.68 -2.98 -8.63
CA LYS A 61 -0.03 -4.21 -9.00
C LYS A 61 -0.33 -5.08 -7.78
N LYS A 62 0.60 -5.14 -6.82
CA LYS A 62 0.39 -5.89 -5.57
C LYS A 62 -0.68 -5.25 -4.69
N GLY A 63 -0.74 -3.92 -4.64
CA GLY A 63 -1.82 -3.18 -3.96
C GLY A 63 -3.19 -3.47 -4.56
N GLU A 64 -3.29 -3.53 -5.89
CA GLU A 64 -4.53 -3.89 -6.60
C GLU A 64 -4.96 -5.34 -6.28
N GLU A 65 -4.03 -6.31 -6.33
CA GLU A 65 -4.30 -7.70 -5.97
C GLU A 65 -4.79 -7.85 -4.52
N VAL A 66 -4.16 -7.12 -3.58
CA VAL A 66 -4.57 -7.12 -2.17
C VAL A 66 -5.95 -6.52 -2.01
N LEU A 67 -6.23 -5.39 -2.67
CA LEU A 67 -7.55 -4.76 -2.60
C LEU A 67 -8.65 -5.68 -3.15
N ASP A 68 -8.43 -6.29 -4.31
CA ASP A 68 -9.36 -7.27 -4.91
C ASP A 68 -9.58 -8.48 -3.99
N GLY A 69 -8.53 -8.99 -3.34
CA GLY A 69 -8.64 -10.07 -2.37
C GLY A 69 -9.50 -9.68 -1.15
N ILE A 70 -9.29 -8.49 -0.59
CA ILE A 70 -10.11 -7.96 0.52
C ILE A 70 -11.57 -7.79 0.06
N GLU A 71 -11.83 -7.24 -1.13
CA GLU A 71 -13.18 -7.06 -1.69
C GLU A 71 -13.92 -8.40 -1.83
N LYS A 72 -13.20 -9.49 -2.11
CA LYS A 72 -13.72 -10.87 -2.21
C LYS A 72 -13.83 -11.60 -0.88
N GLY A 73 -13.43 -10.99 0.23
CA GLY A 73 -13.48 -11.58 1.56
C GLY A 73 -12.35 -12.56 1.86
N TYR A 74 -11.25 -12.51 1.11
CA TYR A 74 -10.05 -13.29 1.42
C TYR A 74 -9.26 -12.68 2.59
N GLU A 75 -8.52 -13.53 3.27
CA GLU A 75 -7.60 -13.13 4.34
C GLU A 75 -6.21 -12.82 3.77
N ILE A 76 -5.51 -11.87 4.41
CA ILE A 76 -4.14 -11.53 4.04
C ILE A 76 -3.19 -12.31 4.94
N GLU A 77 -2.37 -13.16 4.34
CA GLU A 77 -1.25 -13.82 4.99
C GLU A 77 0.07 -13.13 4.61
N LEU A 78 0.86 -12.74 5.62
CA LEU A 78 2.17 -12.11 5.46
C LEU A 78 3.27 -13.11 5.80
N VAL A 79 4.06 -13.49 4.80
CA VAL A 79 5.20 -14.40 4.97
C VAL A 79 6.50 -13.63 4.82
N ILE A 80 7.31 -13.59 5.89
CA ILE A 80 8.65 -13.00 5.88
C ILE A 80 9.64 -14.09 5.43
N LYS A 81 10.34 -13.86 4.32
CA LYS A 81 11.39 -14.76 3.82
C LYS A 81 12.76 -14.14 4.06
N ASN A 82 13.73 -14.94 4.47
CA ASN A 82 15.13 -14.51 4.50
C ASN A 82 15.65 -14.36 3.07
N HIS A 83 16.32 -13.24 2.80
CA HIS A 83 16.84 -12.92 1.46
C HIS A 83 18.06 -13.79 1.04
N ASN A 84 18.51 -14.72 1.89
CA ASN A 84 19.78 -15.44 1.75
C ASN A 84 19.66 -16.86 1.15
N GLU A 85 18.52 -17.29 0.62
CA GLU A 85 18.32 -18.69 0.19
C GLU A 85 18.63 -18.98 -1.30
N ASN A 86 19.32 -18.10 -2.04
CA ASN A 86 19.59 -18.31 -3.48
C ASN A 86 21.08 -18.34 -3.88
N ILE A 87 22.02 -18.73 -2.99
CA ILE A 87 23.46 -18.84 -3.37
C ILE A 87 24.04 -20.26 -3.21
N THR A 88 23.24 -21.32 -2.99
CA THR A 88 23.79 -22.67 -2.77
C THR A 88 23.47 -23.76 -3.80
N ASP A 89 22.73 -23.48 -4.87
CA ASP A 89 22.48 -24.48 -5.94
C ASP A 89 23.35 -24.29 -7.20
N ILE A 90 24.60 -23.84 -7.03
CA ILE A 90 25.58 -23.84 -8.14
C ILE A 90 26.98 -24.28 -7.71
N THR A 91 27.11 -25.26 -6.81
CA THR A 91 28.32 -26.11 -6.79
C THR A 91 28.06 -27.43 -6.08
N GLN A 92 27.75 -28.49 -6.84
CA GLN A 92 28.32 -29.83 -6.72
C GLN A 92 27.89 -30.72 -7.89
#